data_AF-L8GB06-F1
#
_entry.id   AF-L8GB06-F1
#
_cell.length_a   1.000
_cell.length_b   1.000
_cell.length_c   1.000
_cell.angle_alpha   90.00
_cell.angle_beta   90.00
_cell.angle_gamma   90.00
#
_symmetry.space_group_name_H-M   'P 1'
#
loop_
_entity.id
_entity.type
_entity.pdbx_description
1 polymer ?
#
loop_
_entity_poly.entity_id
_entity_poly.type
_entity_poly.pdbx_seq_one_letter_code
_entity_poly.pdbx_strand_id
1 'polypeptide(L)'
;MGDHDIESEGEKIPTSPVTYSEKPTSEMMEHSPINLTEEDNIRIRRKTDKVILSILTWVYFLQVLDKGVMGTGAVFGLREDTHMTGRQYSLLGSIAPIAQLGWQPFSAWLIVKVPHRILMPSMILGWGIAETMTCLCHDFKTMMACRFFLGLFEAGCLPLFAIMTGQWYRRVEQPLRVSIWYSMNGTATMAAAALSYGLGHIHSSKLYSWQIIYLFCGLLTVVTAPVCYYFLDNDISTARFLTPTERLQGVERLRSNKSGDETVHEFKWPQVWELGIARCLWTPYH
;
A
#
# COMPACT_ATOMS: atom_id res chain seq x y z
N MET A 1 14.68 -59.09 31.62
CA MET A 1 13.23 -58.86 31.53
C MET A 1 12.98 -57.46 32.08
N GLY A 2 12.63 -56.51 31.21
CA GLY A 2 11.93 -55.26 31.58
C GLY A 2 12.71 -54.15 32.29
N ASP A 3 13.15 -53.17 31.50
CA ASP A 3 12.89 -51.71 31.61
C ASP A 3 12.78 -51.04 32.98
N HIS A 4 13.63 -50.02 33.23
CA HIS A 4 13.31 -48.61 32.97
C HIS A 4 14.35 -47.70 33.64
N ASP A 5 15.23 -47.11 32.83
CA ASP A 5 16.10 -45.99 33.22
C ASP A 5 15.32 -44.67 33.08
N ILE A 6 15.21 -43.92 34.18
CA ILE A 6 14.86 -42.49 34.19
C ILE A 6 15.79 -41.82 35.20
N GLU A 7 16.82 -41.10 34.74
CA GLU A 7 17.28 -39.90 35.41
C GLU A 7 18.07 -38.97 34.49
N SER A 8 17.91 -37.68 34.77
CA SER A 8 18.10 -36.54 33.89
C SER A 8 19.56 -36.12 33.67
N GLU A 9 19.96 -35.90 32.42
CA GLU A 9 21.10 -35.04 32.09
C GLU A 9 20.63 -33.80 31.32
N GLY A 10 21.05 -32.64 31.82
CA GLY A 10 20.68 -31.33 31.29
C GLY A 10 21.20 -31.08 29.89
N GLU A 11 20.29 -30.87 28.95
CA GLU A 11 20.60 -30.53 27.57
C GLU A 11 20.83 -29.02 27.43
N LYS A 12 22.07 -28.67 27.12
CA LYS A 12 22.54 -27.31 26.84
C LYS A 12 21.84 -26.79 25.57
N ILE A 13 21.19 -25.64 25.69
CA ILE A 13 20.58 -24.91 24.57
C ILE A 13 21.65 -24.56 23.53
N PRO A 14 21.55 -25.04 22.27
CA PRO A 14 22.43 -24.58 21.21
C PRO A 14 21.94 -23.23 20.68
N THR A 15 22.63 -22.16 21.05
CA THR A 15 22.55 -20.87 20.37
C THR A 15 23.08 -21.01 18.94
N SER A 16 22.17 -21.13 17.97
CA SER A 16 22.48 -20.95 16.55
C SER A 16 21.32 -20.22 15.85
N PRO A 17 21.61 -19.26 14.96
CA PRO A 17 20.59 -18.40 14.35
C PRO A 17 19.70 -19.18 13.40
N VAL A 18 18.40 -18.89 13.44
CA VAL A 18 17.37 -19.50 12.60
C VAL A 18 17.67 -19.23 11.12
N THR A 19 18.25 -20.21 10.44
CA THR A 19 18.36 -20.25 8.98
C THR A 19 16.95 -20.35 8.40
N TYR A 20 16.50 -19.29 7.72
CA TYR A 20 15.27 -19.32 6.92
C TYR A 20 15.46 -20.35 5.79
N SER A 21 14.59 -21.37 5.76
CA SER A 21 14.65 -22.49 4.83
C SER A 21 14.78 -22.04 3.37
N GLU A 22 15.95 -22.28 2.77
CA GLU A 22 16.25 -22.13 1.34
C GLU A 22 15.68 -23.27 0.45
N LYS A 23 14.86 -24.17 1.00
CA LYS A 23 14.41 -25.38 0.29
C LYS A 23 12.94 -25.25 -0.11
N PRO A 24 12.66 -24.52 -1.21
CA PRO A 24 12.22 -25.20 -2.44
C PRO A 24 12.83 -24.61 -3.73
N THR A 25 13.74 -23.64 -3.63
CA THR A 25 14.24 -22.89 -4.80
C THR A 25 15.42 -23.60 -5.47
N SER A 26 16.23 -24.34 -4.70
CA SER A 26 17.44 -25.00 -5.20
C SER A 26 17.18 -26.29 -5.97
N GLU A 27 16.11 -27.04 -5.68
CA GLU A 27 15.78 -28.29 -6.38
C GLU A 27 15.10 -28.09 -7.74
N MET A 28 14.62 -26.88 -8.05
CA MET A 28 14.03 -26.57 -9.37
C MET A 28 15.08 -26.18 -10.43
N MET A 29 16.37 -26.15 -10.08
CA MET A 29 17.42 -25.51 -10.87
C MET A 29 18.21 -26.42 -11.82
N GLU A 30 17.85 -27.70 -11.99
CA GLU A 30 18.67 -28.63 -12.81
C GLU A 30 18.14 -28.94 -14.22
N HIS A 31 17.03 -28.35 -14.68
CA HIS A 31 16.56 -28.60 -16.05
C HIS A 31 16.21 -27.34 -16.87
N SER A 32 17.11 -27.10 -17.83
CA SER A 32 16.93 -26.42 -19.12
C SER A 32 17.04 -24.88 -19.14
N PRO A 33 17.84 -24.31 -20.07
CA PRO A 33 17.79 -22.88 -20.36
C PRO A 33 16.39 -22.57 -20.89
N ILE A 34 15.59 -21.89 -20.08
CA ILE A 34 14.24 -21.50 -20.45
C ILE A 34 14.37 -20.46 -21.57
N ASN A 35 14.08 -20.86 -22.80
CA ASN A 35 14.07 -19.93 -23.94
C ASN A 35 12.96 -18.89 -23.71
N LEU A 36 13.35 -17.68 -23.36
CA LEU A 36 12.46 -16.53 -23.23
C LEU A 36 12.24 -15.92 -24.62
N THR A 37 11.18 -16.33 -25.31
CA THR A 37 10.75 -15.65 -26.54
C THR A 37 10.09 -14.31 -26.20
N GLU A 38 10.28 -13.28 -27.04
CA GLU A 38 9.68 -11.95 -26.82
C GLU A 38 8.13 -11.97 -26.78
N GLU A 39 7.51 -12.97 -27.43
CA GLU A 39 6.06 -13.18 -27.38
C GLU A 39 5.54 -13.60 -25.99
N ASP A 40 6.24 -14.54 -25.34
CA ASP A 40 5.94 -14.98 -23.97
C ASP A 40 6.13 -13.82 -22.99
N ASN A 41 7.14 -13.01 -23.26
CA ASN A 41 7.47 -11.80 -22.53
C ASN A 41 6.30 -10.80 -22.49
N ILE A 42 5.69 -10.54 -23.66
CA ILE A 42 4.53 -9.66 -23.80
C ILE A 42 3.29 -10.29 -23.16
N ARG A 43 3.10 -11.61 -23.30
CA ARG A 43 1.96 -12.34 -22.74
C ARG A 43 1.94 -12.29 -21.22
N ILE A 44 3.04 -12.63 -20.57
CA ILE A 44 3.19 -12.59 -19.10
C ILE A 44 2.97 -11.17 -18.61
N ARG A 45 3.60 -10.17 -19.26
CA ARG A 45 3.43 -8.76 -18.91
C ARG A 45 1.98 -8.31 -18.97
N ARG A 46 1.25 -8.65 -20.04
CA ARG A 46 -0.17 -8.29 -20.18
C ARG A 46 -1.05 -8.95 -19.12
N LYS A 47 -0.74 -10.18 -18.71
CA LYS A 47 -1.46 -10.85 -17.61
C LYS A 47 -1.20 -10.14 -16.28
N THR A 48 0.06 -9.82 -15.98
CA THR A 48 0.44 -9.06 -14.78
C THR A 48 -0.20 -7.67 -14.77
N ASP A 49 -0.18 -6.95 -15.89
CA ASP A 49 -0.82 -5.63 -16.04
C ASP A 49 -2.33 -5.72 -15.74
N LYS A 50 -3.04 -6.73 -16.24
CA LYS A 50 -4.48 -6.86 -16.00
C LYS A 50 -4.87 -7.10 -14.53
N VAL A 51 -3.98 -7.63 -13.71
CA VAL A 51 -4.28 -7.95 -12.30
C VAL A 51 -3.66 -6.89 -11.40
N ILE A 52 -2.34 -6.77 -11.42
CA ILE A 52 -1.59 -5.93 -10.48
C ILE A 52 -1.77 -4.45 -10.80
N LEU A 53 -1.60 -4.05 -12.07
CA LEU A 53 -1.75 -2.64 -12.45
C LEU A 53 -3.19 -2.17 -12.25
N SER A 54 -4.18 -3.01 -12.55
CA SER A 54 -5.59 -2.67 -12.32
C SER A 54 -5.89 -2.44 -10.84
N ILE A 55 -5.36 -3.26 -9.93
CA ILE A 55 -5.50 -3.06 -8.48
C ILE A 55 -4.79 -1.78 -8.04
N LEU A 56 -3.53 -1.57 -8.43
CA LEU A 56 -2.77 -0.37 -8.06
C LEU A 56 -3.46 0.92 -8.55
N THR A 57 -3.95 0.90 -9.79
CA THR A 57 -4.68 2.02 -10.41
C THR A 57 -5.98 2.29 -9.68
N TRP A 58 -6.74 1.26 -9.31
CA TRP A 58 -7.99 1.39 -8.56
C TRP A 58 -7.78 1.94 -7.14
N VAL A 59 -6.80 1.40 -6.41
CA VAL A 59 -6.53 1.86 -5.04
C VAL A 59 -5.98 3.30 -5.05
N TYR A 60 -5.11 3.65 -6.00
CA TYR A 60 -4.64 5.02 -6.14
C TYR A 60 -5.77 5.99 -6.55
N PHE A 61 -6.71 5.55 -7.39
CA PHE A 61 -7.92 6.32 -7.70
C PHE A 61 -8.72 6.62 -6.43
N LEU A 62 -8.98 5.62 -5.58
CA LEU A 62 -9.67 5.83 -4.29
C LEU A 62 -8.88 6.80 -3.39
N GLN A 63 -7.55 6.70 -3.38
CA GLN A 63 -6.69 7.52 -2.52
C GLN A 63 -6.75 9.01 -2.90
N VAL A 64 -6.88 9.31 -4.19
CA VAL A 64 -7.09 10.69 -4.66
C VAL A 64 -8.54 11.11 -4.44
N LEU A 65 -9.50 10.19 -4.61
CA LEU A 65 -10.92 10.43 -4.38
C LEU A 65 -11.17 10.94 -2.94
N ASP A 66 -10.64 10.25 -1.93
CA ASP A 66 -10.80 10.62 -0.50
C ASP A 66 -10.28 12.03 -0.19
N LYS A 67 -9.11 12.40 -0.74
CA LYS A 67 -8.60 13.79 -0.61
C LYS A 67 -9.57 14.80 -1.23
N GLY A 68 -10.21 14.44 -2.34
CA GLY A 68 -11.24 15.22 -2.99
C GLY A 68 -12.51 15.36 -2.15
N VAL A 69 -12.92 14.32 -1.43
CA VAL A 69 -14.12 14.31 -0.57
C VAL A 69 -14.05 15.41 0.50
N MET A 70 -12.87 15.72 1.03
CA MET A 70 -12.70 16.83 1.97
C MET A 70 -12.98 18.19 1.37
N GLY A 71 -12.45 18.44 0.17
CA GLY A 71 -12.76 19.67 -0.56
C GLY A 71 -14.25 19.79 -0.86
N THR A 72 -14.87 18.69 -1.29
CA THR A 72 -16.30 18.61 -1.57
C THR A 72 -17.15 18.83 -0.31
N GLY A 73 -16.81 18.20 0.81
CA GLY A 73 -17.54 18.35 2.08
C GLY A 73 -17.54 19.78 2.59
N ALA A 74 -16.43 20.51 2.40
CA ALA A 74 -16.35 21.92 2.78
C ALA A 74 -17.30 22.83 1.99
N VAL A 75 -17.62 22.47 0.73
CA VAL A 75 -18.62 23.17 -0.08
C VAL A 75 -20.05 22.89 0.41
N PHE A 76 -20.30 21.69 0.94
CA PHE A 76 -21.60 21.27 1.48
C PHE A 76 -21.81 21.61 2.95
N GLY A 77 -21.23 22.71 3.43
CA GLY A 77 -21.52 23.21 4.77
C GLY A 77 -20.87 22.42 5.92
N LEU A 78 -19.92 21.52 5.66
CA LEU A 78 -19.19 20.78 6.71
C LEU A 78 -18.69 21.72 7.82
N ARG A 79 -18.22 22.92 7.45
CA ARG A 79 -17.70 23.91 8.39
C ARG A 79 -18.80 24.55 9.26
N GLU A 80 -19.97 24.77 8.68
CA GLU A 80 -21.13 25.36 9.35
C GLU A 80 -21.77 24.34 10.29
N ASP A 81 -21.94 23.10 9.84
CA ASP A 81 -22.58 22.01 10.59
C ASP A 81 -21.76 21.56 11.82
N THR A 82 -20.45 21.78 11.79
CA THR A 82 -19.53 21.40 12.89
C THR A 82 -19.02 22.60 13.68
N HIS A 83 -19.57 23.79 13.43
CA HIS A 83 -19.20 25.05 14.08
C HIS A 83 -17.68 25.32 14.07
N MET A 84 -16.99 24.98 12.98
CA MET A 84 -15.53 25.09 12.90
C MET A 84 -15.07 26.50 12.52
N THR A 85 -14.12 27.02 13.29
CA THR A 85 -13.36 28.22 12.92
C THR A 85 -12.46 27.95 11.71
N GLY A 86 -12.10 28.98 10.93
CA GLY A 86 -11.25 28.81 9.74
C GLY A 86 -9.89 28.18 10.04
N ARG A 87 -9.34 28.48 11.23
CA ARG A 87 -8.09 27.87 11.71
C ARG A 87 -8.23 26.36 11.99
N GLN A 88 -9.37 25.95 12.55
CA GLN A 88 -9.67 24.54 12.81
C GLN A 88 -9.82 23.75 11.52
N TYR A 89 -10.51 24.30 10.51
CA TYR A 89 -10.63 23.65 9.21
C TYR A 89 -9.26 23.43 8.53
N SER A 90 -8.38 24.43 8.60
CA SER A 90 -7.00 24.30 8.08
C SER A 90 -6.19 23.22 8.81
N LEU A 91 -6.29 23.18 10.14
CA LEU A 91 -5.69 22.12 10.96
C LEU A 91 -6.23 20.74 10.61
N LEU A 92 -7.54 20.63 10.34
CA LEU A 92 -8.19 19.39 9.95
C LEU A 92 -7.70 18.87 8.59
N GLY A 93 -7.42 19.76 7.65
CA GLY A 93 -6.83 19.38 6.36
C GLY A 93 -5.35 19.00 6.46
N SER A 94 -4.64 19.55 7.44
CA SER A 94 -3.20 19.34 7.61
C SER A 94 -2.83 18.16 8.52
N ILE A 95 -3.73 17.71 9.40
CA ILE A 95 -3.41 16.64 10.36
C ILE A 95 -3.15 15.29 9.68
N ALA A 96 -3.89 14.96 8.61
CA ALA A 96 -3.70 13.72 7.87
C ALA A 96 -2.31 13.63 7.20
N PRO A 97 -1.85 14.62 6.41
CA PRO A 97 -0.50 14.59 5.87
C PRO A 97 0.60 14.68 6.95
N ILE A 98 0.35 15.38 8.07
CA ILE A 98 1.30 15.39 9.21
C ILE A 98 1.43 13.99 9.83
N ALA A 99 0.31 13.31 10.08
CA ALA A 99 0.29 11.94 10.59
C ALA A 99 1.00 10.99 9.64
N GLN A 100 0.74 11.14 8.34
CA GLN A 100 1.40 10.39 7.29
C GLN A 100 2.92 10.57 7.33
N LEU A 101 3.44 11.80 7.42
CA LEU A 101 4.88 12.07 7.54
C LEU A 101 5.49 11.44 8.79
N GLY A 102 4.81 11.52 9.93
CA GLY A 102 5.29 10.90 11.17
C GLY A 102 5.32 9.37 11.11
N TRP A 103 4.37 8.76 10.39
CA TRP A 103 4.22 7.30 10.29
C TRP A 103 4.97 6.66 9.12
N GLN A 104 5.54 7.47 8.21
CA GLN A 104 6.35 7.01 7.08
C GLN A 104 7.47 6.02 7.46
N PRO A 105 8.36 6.29 8.44
CA PRO A 105 9.45 5.37 8.77
C PRO A 105 8.94 4.04 9.32
N PHE A 106 7.87 4.07 10.12
CA PHE A 106 7.22 2.86 10.62
C PHE A 106 6.59 2.05 9.48
N SER A 107 5.92 2.73 8.55
CA SER A 107 5.33 2.10 7.37
C SER A 107 6.39 1.44 6.48
N ALA A 108 7.53 2.11 6.27
CA ALA A 108 8.65 1.55 5.51
C ALA A 108 9.19 0.27 6.16
N TRP A 109 9.34 0.26 7.48
CA TRP A 109 9.72 -0.94 8.24
C TRP A 109 8.68 -2.07 8.10
N LEU A 110 7.40 -1.74 8.17
CA LEU A 110 6.31 -2.71 8.08
C LEU A 110 6.22 -3.37 6.69
N ILE A 111 6.47 -2.61 5.62
CA ILE A 111 6.46 -3.12 4.24
C ILE A 111 7.53 -4.18 4.02
N VAL A 112 8.70 -4.06 4.67
CA VAL A 112 9.77 -5.05 4.55
C VAL A 112 9.48 -6.32 5.36
N LYS A 113 8.74 -6.20 6.48
CA LYS A 113 8.46 -7.31 7.39
C LYS A 113 7.20 -8.09 7.06
N VAL A 114 6.17 -7.44 6.52
CA VAL A 114 4.84 -8.02 6.32
C VAL A 114 4.59 -8.30 4.85
N PRO A 115 4.08 -9.49 4.49
CA PRO A 115 3.73 -9.79 3.11
C PRO A 115 2.71 -8.80 2.55
N HIS A 116 2.99 -8.27 1.35
CA HIS A 116 2.18 -7.23 0.69
C HIS A 116 0.70 -7.61 0.54
N ARG A 117 0.39 -8.90 0.37
CA ARG A 117 -0.97 -9.44 0.28
C ARG A 117 -1.82 -9.19 1.53
N ILE A 118 -1.22 -9.15 2.70
CA ILE A 118 -1.94 -8.88 3.96
C ILE A 118 -1.83 -7.40 4.31
N LEU A 119 -0.66 -6.81 4.07
CA LEU A 119 -0.41 -5.42 4.41
C LEU A 119 -1.31 -4.46 3.62
N MET A 120 -1.34 -4.55 2.29
CA MET A 120 -2.11 -3.64 1.44
C MET A 120 -3.60 -3.61 1.82
N PRO A 121 -4.29 -4.77 1.92
CA PRO A 121 -5.71 -4.76 2.28
C PRO A 121 -5.98 -4.31 3.71
N SER A 122 -5.09 -4.64 4.66
CA SER A 122 -5.24 -4.18 6.06
C SER A 122 -5.17 -2.66 6.17
N MET A 123 -4.29 -2.02 5.40
CA MET A 123 -4.17 -0.57 5.35
C MET A 123 -5.37 0.08 4.66
N ILE A 124 -5.82 -0.48 3.52
CA ILE A 124 -7.03 -0.01 2.83
C ILE A 124 -8.25 -0.14 3.75
N LEU A 125 -8.37 -1.24 4.49
CA LEU A 125 -9.46 -1.45 5.44
C LEU A 125 -9.43 -0.43 6.59
N GLY A 126 -8.26 -0.24 7.22
CA GLY A 126 -8.10 0.73 8.31
C GLY A 126 -8.40 2.16 7.86
N TRP A 127 -7.92 2.53 6.67
CA TRP A 127 -8.22 3.82 6.04
C TRP A 127 -9.73 3.97 5.73
N GLY A 128 -10.34 3.00 5.06
CA GLY A 128 -11.76 3.05 4.71
C GLY A 128 -12.69 3.06 5.93
N ILE A 129 -12.32 2.37 7.02
CA ILE A 129 -13.06 2.43 8.29
C ILE A 129 -12.95 3.83 8.90
N ALA A 130 -11.74 4.41 8.97
CA ALA A 130 -11.54 5.76 9.48
C ALA A 130 -12.29 6.82 8.66
N GLU A 131 -12.32 6.66 7.33
CA GLU A 131 -13.10 7.49 6.41
C GLU A 131 -14.60 7.36 6.69
N THR A 132 -15.11 6.13 6.79
CA THR A 132 -16.53 5.86 7.08
C THR A 132 -16.94 6.44 8.44
N MET A 133 -16.11 6.27 9.48
CA MET A 133 -16.36 6.82 10.82
C MET A 133 -16.39 8.35 10.85
N THR A 134 -15.77 9.00 9.86
CA THR A 134 -15.79 10.47 9.76
C THR A 134 -17.22 10.99 9.52
N CYS A 135 -18.12 10.21 8.90
CA CYS A 135 -19.50 10.63 8.72
C CYS A 135 -20.28 10.72 10.03
N LEU A 136 -19.88 9.97 11.06
CA LEU A 136 -20.52 9.97 12.39
C LEU A 136 -19.94 11.04 13.33
N CYS A 137 -18.94 11.78 12.88
CA CYS A 137 -18.27 12.78 13.71
C CYS A 137 -19.03 14.11 13.69
N HIS A 138 -19.52 14.54 14.86
CA HIS A 138 -20.19 15.84 15.02
C HIS A 138 -19.29 16.92 15.64
N ASP A 139 -18.11 16.53 16.14
CA ASP A 139 -17.18 17.41 16.84
C ASP A 139 -15.85 17.57 16.09
N PHE A 140 -15.22 18.74 16.23
CA PHE A 140 -13.87 18.99 15.70
C PHE A 140 -12.85 17.96 16.21
N LYS A 141 -12.92 17.60 17.50
CA LYS A 141 -11.96 16.69 18.12
C LYS A 141 -12.05 15.27 17.57
N THR A 142 -13.27 14.75 17.39
CA THR A 142 -13.49 13.40 16.87
C THR A 142 -13.14 13.31 15.39
N MET A 143 -13.46 14.36 14.62
CA MET A 143 -13.09 14.43 13.21
C MET A 143 -11.57 14.56 13.03
N MET A 144 -10.88 15.30 13.90
CA MET A 144 -9.41 15.37 13.91
C MET A 144 -8.78 14.01 14.24
N ALA A 145 -9.34 13.27 15.19
CA ALA A 145 -8.87 11.92 15.51
C ALA A 145 -9.06 10.95 14.33
N CYS A 146 -10.24 10.94 13.69
CA CYS A 146 -10.49 10.10 12.51
C CYS A 146 -9.53 10.44 11.35
N ARG A 147 -9.27 11.73 11.11
CA ARG A 147 -8.29 12.18 10.10
C ARG A 147 -6.85 11.79 10.43
N PHE A 148 -6.49 11.80 11.71
CA PHE A 148 -5.18 11.35 12.15
C PHE A 148 -4.98 9.85 11.85
N PHE A 149 -5.96 9.02 12.22
CA PHE A 149 -5.91 7.58 11.91
C PHE A 149 -5.96 7.30 10.42
N LEU A 150 -6.74 8.06 9.65
CA LEU A 150 -6.76 8.01 8.20
C LEU A 150 -5.35 8.21 7.62
N GLY A 151 -4.68 9.30 8.01
CA GLY A 151 -3.31 9.59 7.56
C GLY A 151 -2.29 8.54 8.00
N LEU A 152 -2.49 7.92 9.18
CA LEU A 152 -1.65 6.83 9.69
C LEU A 152 -1.70 5.61 8.75
N PHE A 153 -2.90 5.17 8.38
CA PHE A 153 -3.08 4.01 7.50
C PHE A 153 -2.70 4.31 6.05
N GLU A 154 -2.87 5.55 5.59
CA GLU A 154 -2.51 5.96 4.24
C GLU A 154 -0.98 6.07 4.03
N ALA A 155 -0.21 6.22 5.12
CA ALA A 155 1.19 6.60 5.06
C ALA A 155 2.07 5.65 4.24
N GLY A 156 1.83 4.36 4.34
CA GLY A 156 2.58 3.35 3.61
C GLY A 156 2.00 2.95 2.25
N CYS A 157 0.84 3.47 1.83
CA CYS A 157 0.22 3.09 0.55
C CYS A 157 1.11 3.45 -0.64
N LEU A 158 1.63 4.69 -0.67
CA LEU A 158 2.52 5.16 -1.74
C LEU A 158 3.83 4.37 -1.85
N PRO A 159 4.63 4.18 -0.77
CA PRO A 159 5.85 3.38 -0.86
C PRO A 159 5.55 1.91 -1.19
N LEU A 160 4.43 1.37 -0.71
CA LEU A 160 3.99 0.03 -1.06
C LEU A 160 3.71 -0.11 -2.57
N PHE A 161 3.06 0.87 -3.21
CA PHE A 161 2.85 0.86 -4.66
C PHE A 161 4.16 0.92 -5.44
N ALA A 162 5.12 1.72 -4.98
CA ALA A 162 6.44 1.80 -5.60
C ALA A 162 7.19 0.46 -5.51
N ILE A 163 7.20 -0.18 -4.34
CA ILE A 163 7.84 -1.49 -4.12
C ILE A 163 7.15 -2.57 -4.94
N MET A 164 5.82 -2.63 -4.94
CA MET A 164 5.08 -3.58 -5.76
C MET A 164 5.36 -3.39 -7.25
N THR A 165 5.40 -2.14 -7.73
CA THR A 165 5.77 -1.86 -9.13
C THR A 165 7.20 -2.34 -9.41
N GLY A 166 8.13 -2.14 -8.47
CA GLY A 166 9.51 -2.63 -8.58
C GLY A 166 9.64 -4.16 -8.56
N GLN A 167 8.77 -4.85 -7.81
CA GLN A 167 8.78 -6.30 -7.70
C GLN A 167 8.15 -7.01 -8.90
N TRP A 168 7.11 -6.44 -9.50
CA TRP A 168 6.36 -7.08 -10.59
C TRP A 168 6.85 -6.66 -11.99
N TYR A 169 7.56 -5.54 -12.12
CA TYR A 169 7.98 -4.96 -13.39
C TYR A 169 9.48 -4.77 -13.55
N ARG A 170 9.94 -4.89 -14.79
CA ARG A 170 11.31 -4.57 -15.20
C ARG A 170 11.61 -3.07 -15.00
N ARG A 171 12.87 -2.70 -14.71
CA ARG A 171 13.31 -1.29 -14.57
C ARG A 171 12.88 -0.39 -15.74
N VAL A 172 13.02 -0.89 -16.97
CA VAL A 172 12.60 -0.17 -18.20
C VAL A 172 11.07 0.00 -18.33
N GLU A 173 10.30 -0.79 -17.60
CA GLU A 173 8.85 -0.81 -17.65
C GLU A 173 8.19 -0.01 -16.53
N GLN A 174 8.87 0.14 -15.40
CA GLN A 174 8.37 0.83 -14.21
C GLN A 174 7.89 2.25 -14.51
N PRO A 175 8.60 3.13 -15.25
CA PRO A 175 8.16 4.51 -15.46
C PRO A 175 6.78 4.61 -16.11
N LEU A 176 6.51 3.77 -17.12
CA LEU A 176 5.21 3.75 -17.79
C LEU A 176 4.08 3.35 -16.82
N ARG A 177 4.31 2.38 -15.94
CA ARG A 177 3.29 1.92 -14.97
C ARG A 177 3.06 2.97 -13.90
N VAL A 178 4.15 3.61 -13.45
CA VAL A 178 4.10 4.77 -12.56
C VAL A 178 3.24 5.88 -13.16
N SER A 179 3.47 6.24 -14.42
CA SER A 179 2.64 7.23 -15.10
C SER A 179 1.17 6.81 -15.22
N ILE A 180 0.88 5.53 -15.47
CA ILE A 180 -0.50 5.03 -15.59
C ILE A 180 -1.25 5.19 -14.27
N TRP A 181 -0.76 4.66 -13.15
CA TRP A 181 -1.48 4.82 -11.89
C TRP A 181 -1.50 6.28 -11.44
N TYR A 182 -0.42 7.05 -11.67
CA TYR A 182 -0.37 8.47 -11.33
C TYR A 182 -1.39 9.30 -12.14
N SER A 183 -1.65 8.93 -13.39
CA SER A 183 -2.63 9.60 -14.26
C SER A 183 -4.06 9.57 -13.71
N MET A 184 -4.38 8.61 -12.81
CA MET A 184 -5.67 8.57 -12.14
C MET A 184 -5.93 9.76 -11.23
N ASN A 185 -4.92 10.57 -10.93
CA ASN A 185 -5.11 11.80 -10.17
C ASN A 185 -6.15 12.73 -10.82
N GLY A 186 -6.08 12.90 -12.15
CA GLY A 186 -7.06 13.68 -12.92
C GLY A 186 -8.44 13.03 -12.92
N THR A 187 -8.50 11.73 -13.21
CA THR A 187 -9.76 10.96 -13.27
C THR A 187 -10.48 10.97 -11.92
N ALA A 188 -9.76 10.81 -10.82
CA ALA A 188 -10.30 10.86 -9.47
C ALA A 188 -10.80 12.26 -9.10
N THR A 189 -10.10 13.32 -9.52
CA THR A 189 -10.57 14.70 -9.32
C THR A 189 -11.88 14.96 -10.07
N MET A 190 -12.00 14.49 -11.31
CA MET A 190 -13.24 14.55 -12.08
C MET A 190 -14.36 13.75 -11.40
N ALA A 191 -14.06 12.55 -10.90
CA ALA A 191 -15.02 11.74 -10.16
C ALA A 191 -15.47 12.41 -8.85
N ALA A 192 -14.56 13.04 -8.10
CA ALA A 192 -14.88 13.79 -6.89
C ALA A 192 -15.81 14.98 -7.20
N ALA A 193 -15.59 15.68 -8.31
CA ALA A 193 -16.49 16.74 -8.78
C ALA A 193 -17.86 16.21 -9.20
N ALA A 194 -17.91 15.05 -9.87
CA ALA A 194 -19.16 14.39 -10.23
C ALA A 194 -19.93 13.91 -8.98
N LEU A 195 -19.23 13.36 -7.98
CA LEU A 195 -19.81 12.99 -6.69
C LEU A 195 -20.33 14.21 -5.94
N SER A 196 -19.59 15.32 -5.96
CA SER A 196 -20.05 16.60 -5.41
C SER A 196 -21.38 17.00 -6.04
N TYR A 197 -21.44 17.01 -7.37
CA TYR A 197 -22.68 17.35 -8.07
C TYR A 197 -23.82 16.37 -7.76
N GLY A 198 -23.58 15.05 -7.85
CA GLY A 198 -24.62 14.04 -7.67
C GLY A 198 -25.15 13.94 -6.23
N LEU A 199 -24.25 13.91 -5.24
CA LEU A 199 -24.61 13.76 -3.84
C LEU A 199 -25.05 15.09 -3.20
N GLY A 200 -24.70 16.23 -3.80
CA GLY A 200 -25.19 17.55 -3.40
C GLY A 200 -26.69 17.76 -3.63
N HIS A 201 -27.32 16.98 -4.53
CA HIS A 201 -28.77 17.04 -4.75
C HIS A 201 -29.56 16.17 -3.76
N ILE A 202 -28.88 15.29 -3.02
CA ILE A 202 -29.53 14.39 -2.06
C ILE A 202 -29.79 15.15 -0.77
N HIS A 203 -31.04 15.56 -0.59
CA HIS A 203 -31.54 16.17 0.64
C HIS A 203 -32.16 15.07 1.50
N SER A 204 -31.44 14.63 2.53
CA SER A 204 -31.95 13.69 3.52
C SER A 204 -32.29 14.44 4.81
N SER A 205 -33.38 14.06 5.48
CA SER A 205 -33.78 14.64 6.77
C SER A 205 -32.96 14.13 7.95
N LYS A 206 -32.15 13.07 7.75
CA LYS A 206 -31.38 12.41 8.82
C LYS A 206 -29.86 12.56 8.71
N LEU A 207 -29.33 12.88 7.53
CA LEU A 207 -27.90 12.98 7.27
C LEU A 207 -27.62 14.19 6.40
N TYR A 208 -26.59 14.97 6.76
CA TYR A 208 -26.09 16.07 5.94
C TYR A 208 -25.45 15.52 4.67
N SER A 209 -25.50 16.30 3.58
CA SER A 209 -24.95 15.87 2.28
C SER A 209 -23.47 15.49 2.38
N TRP A 210 -22.67 16.19 3.19
CA TRP A 210 -21.26 15.83 3.39
C TRP A 210 -21.08 14.46 4.07
N GLN A 211 -21.94 14.10 5.04
CA GLN A 211 -21.86 12.80 5.72
C GLN A 211 -22.13 11.64 4.75
N ILE A 212 -23.07 11.84 3.82
CA ILE A 212 -23.41 10.86 2.78
C ILE A 212 -22.21 10.62 1.87
N ILE A 213 -21.46 11.66 1.52
CA ILE A 213 -20.27 11.55 0.65
C ILE A 213 -19.17 10.75 1.35
N TYR A 214 -18.86 11.05 2.61
CA TYR A 214 -17.88 10.28 3.40
C TYR A 214 -18.31 8.82 3.61
N LEU A 215 -19.60 8.60 3.87
CA LEU A 215 -20.13 7.24 4.04
C LEU A 215 -20.00 6.43 2.74
N PHE A 216 -20.35 7.03 1.61
CA PHE A 216 -20.28 6.35 0.31
C PHE A 216 -18.83 6.03 -0.08
N CYS A 217 -17.92 6.99 0.03
CA CYS A 217 -16.52 6.80 -0.34
C CYS A 217 -15.81 5.83 0.61
N GLY A 218 -16.03 5.97 1.93
CA GLY A 218 -15.50 5.05 2.93
C GLY A 218 -15.99 3.62 2.74
N LEU A 219 -17.28 3.41 2.47
CA LEU A 219 -17.83 2.07 2.22
C LEU A 219 -17.24 1.46 0.94
N LEU A 220 -17.08 2.25 -0.11
CA LEU A 220 -16.46 1.81 -1.37
C LEU A 220 -15.01 1.34 -1.13
N THR A 221 -14.26 2.06 -0.29
CA THR A 221 -12.90 1.70 0.12
C THR A 221 -12.88 0.43 0.97
N VAL A 222 -13.80 0.29 1.93
CA VAL A 222 -13.93 -0.91 2.78
C VAL A 222 -14.26 -2.16 1.96
N VAL A 223 -15.17 -2.06 0.98
CA VAL A 223 -15.50 -3.18 0.08
C VAL A 223 -14.34 -3.53 -0.85
N THR A 224 -13.51 -2.55 -1.20
CA THR A 224 -12.32 -2.76 -2.03
C THR A 224 -11.26 -3.60 -1.30
N ALA A 225 -11.13 -3.48 0.03
CA ALA A 225 -10.13 -4.22 0.80
C ALA A 225 -10.19 -5.77 0.62
N PRO A 226 -11.32 -6.46 0.83
CA PRO A 226 -11.39 -7.91 0.61
C PRO A 226 -11.20 -8.30 -0.86
N VAL A 227 -11.63 -7.45 -1.81
CA VAL A 227 -11.38 -7.67 -3.24
C VAL A 227 -9.88 -7.64 -3.53
N CYS A 228 -9.17 -6.62 -3.03
CA CYS A 228 -7.72 -6.55 -3.13
C CYS A 228 -7.04 -7.77 -2.51
N TYR A 229 -7.48 -8.23 -1.33
CA TYR A 229 -6.92 -9.43 -0.69
C TYR A 229 -7.10 -10.71 -1.55
N TYR A 230 -8.25 -10.85 -2.21
CA TYR A 230 -8.54 -12.01 -3.03
C TYR A 230 -7.76 -12.04 -4.34
N PHE A 231 -7.56 -10.89 -4.99
CA PHE A 231 -6.87 -10.81 -6.27
C PHE A 231 -5.35 -10.60 -6.15
N LEU A 232 -4.87 -10.08 -5.02
CA LEU A 232 -3.45 -9.79 -4.83
C LEU A 232 -2.67 -11.04 -4.43
N ASP A 233 -1.59 -11.31 -5.16
CA ASP A 233 -0.60 -12.34 -4.84
C ASP A 233 0.70 -11.66 -4.37
N ASN A 234 1.49 -12.36 -3.53
CA ASN A 234 2.70 -11.80 -2.94
C ASN A 234 3.89 -11.75 -3.92
N ASP A 235 4.05 -12.80 -4.72
CA ASP A 235 5.21 -12.99 -5.59
C ASP A 235 4.82 -13.58 -6.94
N ILE A 236 5.67 -13.33 -7.95
CA ILE A 236 5.53 -13.94 -9.28
C ILE A 236 5.66 -15.46 -9.21
N SER A 237 6.48 -15.98 -8.28
CA SER A 237 6.65 -17.42 -8.07
C SER A 237 5.40 -18.12 -7.54
N THR A 238 4.52 -17.39 -6.86
CA THR A 238 3.27 -17.89 -6.26
C THR A 238 2.01 -17.38 -6.95
N ALA A 239 2.16 -16.59 -8.02
CA ALA A 239 1.07 -15.93 -8.73
C ALA A 239 0.03 -16.94 -9.25
N ARG A 240 -1.20 -16.86 -8.73
CA ARG A 240 -2.30 -17.78 -9.07
C ARG A 240 -2.75 -17.62 -10.53
N PHE A 241 -2.54 -16.45 -11.11
CA PHE A 241 -2.93 -16.14 -12.49
C PHE A 241 -1.92 -16.58 -13.57
N LEU A 242 -0.73 -17.02 -13.19
CA LEU A 242 0.31 -17.51 -14.10
C LEU A 242 0.38 -19.05 -14.08
N THR A 243 0.60 -19.67 -15.24
CA THR A 243 0.90 -21.11 -15.32
C THR A 243 2.27 -21.41 -14.70
N PRO A 244 2.55 -22.66 -14.26
CA PRO A 244 3.85 -23.01 -13.66
C PRO A 244 5.05 -22.64 -14.55
N THR A 245 4.92 -22.82 -15.87
CA THR A 245 5.94 -22.43 -16.84
C THR A 245 6.11 -20.91 -16.95
N GLU A 246 5.00 -20.16 -16.97
CA GLU A 246 5.02 -18.70 -17.02
C GLU A 246 5.61 -18.07 -15.74
N ARG A 247 5.45 -18.73 -14.58
CA ARG A 247 6.06 -18.28 -13.32
C ARG A 247 7.59 -18.37 -13.39
N LEU A 248 8.12 -19.48 -13.88
CA LEU A 248 9.58 -19.67 -14.05
C LEU A 248 10.15 -18.64 -15.04
N GLN A 249 9.49 -18.48 -16.20
CA GLN A 249 9.84 -17.46 -17.18
C GLN A 249 9.79 -16.05 -16.58
N GLY A 250 8.79 -15.74 -15.76
CA GLY A 250 8.61 -14.44 -15.10
C GLY A 250 9.70 -14.12 -14.08
N VAL A 251 10.11 -15.11 -13.27
CA VAL A 251 11.21 -14.97 -12.29
C VAL A 251 12.52 -14.70 -13.02
N GLU A 252 12.84 -15.49 -14.04
CA GLU A 252 14.08 -15.33 -14.82
C GLU A 252 14.13 -13.96 -15.52
N ARG A 253 12.99 -13.52 -16.06
CA ARG A 253 12.78 -12.19 -16.67
C ARG A 253 13.12 -11.04 -15.74
N LEU A 254 12.88 -11.19 -14.43
CA LEU A 254 13.23 -10.17 -13.44
C LEU A 254 14.64 -10.35 -12.91
N ARG A 255 15.14 -11.59 -12.80
CA ARG A 255 16.50 -11.89 -12.37
C ARG A 255 17.54 -11.28 -13.30
N SER A 256 17.35 -11.42 -14.61
CA SER A 256 18.22 -10.80 -15.63
C SER A 256 18.26 -9.27 -15.55
N ASN A 257 17.32 -8.65 -14.83
CA ASN A 257 17.23 -7.21 -14.60
C ASN A 257 17.69 -6.80 -13.17
N LYS A 258 17.77 -7.76 -12.25
CA LYS A 258 18.21 -7.60 -10.86
C LYS A 258 19.69 -7.96 -10.64
N SER A 259 20.38 -8.50 -11.63
CA SER A 259 21.83 -8.82 -11.60
C SER A 259 22.79 -7.63 -11.36
N GLY A 260 22.28 -6.47 -10.96
CA GLY A 260 23.08 -5.35 -10.45
C GLY A 260 22.72 -4.92 -9.02
N ASP A 261 21.87 -5.66 -8.28
CA ASP A 261 21.36 -5.21 -6.97
C ASP A 261 20.91 -6.38 -6.05
N GLU A 262 21.69 -7.47 -6.00
CA GLU A 262 21.47 -8.56 -5.03
C GLU A 262 22.03 -8.23 -3.63
N THR A 263 22.11 -6.95 -3.26
CA THR A 263 22.44 -6.56 -1.89
C THR A 263 21.25 -5.91 -1.21
N VAL A 264 20.61 -6.73 -0.36
CA VAL A 264 20.24 -6.40 1.03
C VAL A 264 18.74 -6.36 1.30
N HIS A 265 18.23 -7.50 1.75
CA HIS A 265 17.01 -7.65 2.54
C HIS A 265 17.19 -7.29 4.04
N GLU A 266 18.29 -6.59 4.40
CA GLU A 266 18.55 -6.14 5.78
C GLU A 266 18.35 -4.63 5.92
N PHE A 267 17.54 -4.22 6.88
CA PHE A 267 17.38 -2.82 7.22
C PHE A 267 18.69 -2.28 7.81
N LYS A 268 19.49 -1.59 6.99
CA LYS A 268 20.76 -0.97 7.38
C LYS A 268 20.50 0.38 8.05
N TRP A 269 20.36 0.36 9.37
CA TRP A 269 20.34 1.56 10.24
C TRP A 269 21.42 2.63 9.93
N PRO A 270 22.64 2.30 9.48
CA PRO A 270 23.63 3.30 9.09
C PRO A 270 23.19 4.22 7.94
N GLN A 271 22.37 3.74 7.00
CA GLN A 271 21.93 4.53 5.84
C GLN A 271 20.87 5.58 6.21
N VAL A 272 20.08 5.31 7.25
CA VAL A 272 19.14 6.29 7.83
C VAL A 272 19.91 7.40 8.56
N TRP A 273 21.02 7.05 9.22
CA TRP A 273 21.92 8.00 9.86
C TRP A 273 22.66 8.87 8.84
N GLU A 274 23.12 8.27 7.73
CA GLU A 274 23.74 9.01 6.62
C GLU A 274 22.78 9.99 5.94
N LEU A 275 21.51 9.61 5.76
CA LEU A 275 20.47 10.55 5.26
C LEU A 275 20.15 11.67 6.26
N GLY A 276 20.23 11.39 7.56
CA GLY A 276 20.12 12.38 8.63
C GLY A 276 21.26 13.40 8.62
N ILE A 277 22.50 12.94 8.41
CA ILE A 277 23.69 13.80 8.33
C ILE A 277 23.77 14.53 6.98
N ALA A 278 23.30 13.92 5.89
CA ALA A 278 23.27 14.55 4.56
C ALA A 278 22.40 15.83 4.54
N ARG A 279 21.38 15.93 5.40
CA ARG A 279 20.62 17.17 5.57
C ARG A 279 21.40 18.27 6.30
N CYS A 280 22.42 17.92 7.10
CA CYS A 280 23.37 18.86 7.68
C CYS A 280 24.46 19.30 6.68
N LEU A 281 24.77 18.48 5.65
CA LEU A 281 25.71 18.83 4.58
C LEU A 281 25.13 19.77 3.51
N TRP A 282 23.83 20.07 3.57
CA TRP A 282 23.15 21.01 2.67
C TRP A 282 22.96 22.40 3.31
N THR A 283 24.01 22.94 3.91
CA THR A 283 24.16 24.40 4.06
C THR A 283 25.14 24.87 2.99
N PRO A 284 24.71 25.71 2.04
CA PRO A 284 25.52 26.08 0.88
C PRO A 284 26.71 26.94 1.31
N TYR A 285 27.88 26.63 0.76
CA TYR A 285 28.96 27.59 0.63
C TYR A 285 28.48 28.74 -0.28
N HIS A 286 28.05 29.83 0.33
CA HIS A 286 28.02 31.17 -0.25
C HIS A 286 28.33 32.20 0.83
#